data_AF-A0A7C4LU01-F1
#
_entry.id   AF-A0A7C4LU01-F1
#
_cell.length_a   1.000
_cell.length_b   1.000
_cell.length_c   1.000
_cell.angle_alpha   90.00
_cell.angle_beta   90.00
_cell.angle_gamma   90.00
#
_symmetry.space_group_name_H-M   'P 1'
#
loop_
_entity.id
_entity.type
_entity.pdbx_description
1 polymer ?
#
loop_
_entity_poly.entity_id
_entity_poly.type
_entity_poly.pdbx_seq_one_letter_code
_entity_poly.pdbx_strand_id
1 'polypeptide(L)'
;MKIPNPLRHWKIILAMSALFLLGLLSGAVLTAGILGKLAVKILNYDGWEQRTARDYRRRLSLSPEQERQVMALFRERRPEMLAIRNEMFRQSGVVQKELNEEVLKILTPEQAVKFRALTKLQEERFRKAMKLEAPPARSGNTNEPAGFSAGR
;
A
#
# COMPACT_ATOMS: atom_id res chain seq x y z
N MET A 1 -33.31 -43.05 11.94
CA MET A 1 -33.23 -41.58 12.08
C MET A 1 -34.03 -40.93 10.97
N LYS A 2 -35.11 -40.20 11.27
CA LYS A 2 -35.89 -39.44 10.26
C LYS A 2 -35.16 -38.13 9.99
N ILE A 3 -34.65 -37.94 8.78
CA ILE A 3 -34.06 -36.66 8.35
C ILE A 3 -35.22 -35.67 8.19
N PRO A 4 -35.30 -34.58 8.98
CA PRO A 4 -36.40 -33.63 8.87
C PRO A 4 -36.36 -32.92 7.52
N ASN A 5 -37.55 -32.74 6.92
CA ASN A 5 -37.71 -32.09 5.61
C ASN A 5 -37.14 -30.66 5.62
N PRO A 6 -36.11 -30.34 4.81
CA PRO A 6 -35.40 -29.05 4.87
C PRO A 6 -36.27 -27.86 4.45
N LEU A 7 -37.36 -28.12 3.72
CA LEU A 7 -38.31 -27.10 3.25
C LEU A 7 -39.12 -26.45 4.38
N ARG A 8 -39.31 -27.13 5.52
CA ARG A 8 -40.10 -26.58 6.63
C ARG A 8 -39.33 -25.50 7.41
N HIS A 9 -38.00 -25.47 7.31
CA HIS A 9 -37.14 -24.56 8.05
C HIS A 9 -36.34 -23.62 7.13
N TRP A 10 -36.72 -23.55 5.85
CA TRP A 10 -36.08 -22.71 4.83
C TRP A 10 -35.97 -21.23 5.28
N LYS A 11 -36.98 -20.70 5.98
CA LYS A 11 -36.96 -19.32 6.53
C LYS A 11 -35.87 -19.15 7.58
N ILE A 12 -35.64 -20.17 8.41
CA ILE A 12 -34.60 -20.18 9.45
C ILE A 12 -33.22 -20.26 8.78
N ILE A 13 -33.06 -21.14 7.78
CA ILE A 13 -31.81 -21.25 7.01
C ILE A 13 -31.50 -19.94 6.28
N LEU A 14 -32.51 -19.28 5.71
CA LEU A 14 -32.35 -17.98 5.05
C LEU A 14 -31.93 -16.89 6.04
N ALA A 15 -32.57 -16.83 7.21
CA ALA A 15 -32.25 -15.85 8.26
C ALA A 15 -30.83 -16.06 8.83
N MET A 16 -30.42 -17.32 9.07
CA MET A 16 -29.07 -17.63 9.51
C MET A 16 -28.02 -17.32 8.45
N SER A 17 -28.31 -17.62 7.18
CA SER A 17 -27.43 -17.27 6.06
C SER A 17 -27.28 -15.76 5.92
N ALA A 18 -28.38 -15.00 6.08
CA ALA A 18 -28.35 -13.55 6.06
C ALA A 18 -27.51 -12.96 7.20
N LEU A 19 -27.67 -13.46 8.43
CA LEU A 19 -26.86 -13.04 9.59
C LEU A 19 -25.38 -13.38 9.41
N PHE A 20 -25.08 -14.57 8.87
CA PHE A 20 -23.72 -14.99 8.59
C PHE A 20 -23.06 -14.11 7.53
N LEU A 21 -23.76 -13.83 6.42
CA LEU A 21 -23.28 -12.92 5.37
C LEU A 21 -23.08 -11.51 5.90
N LEU A 22 -23.99 -11.02 6.75
CA LEU A 22 -23.86 -9.71 7.38
C LEU A 22 -22.64 -9.61 8.30
N GLY A 23 -22.39 -10.66 9.10
CA GLY A 23 -21.20 -10.77 9.94
C GLY A 23 -19.91 -10.85 9.12
N LEU A 24 -19.89 -11.63 8.05
CA LEU A 24 -18.75 -11.77 7.14
C LEU A 24 -18.41 -10.44 6.45
N LEU A 25 -19.43 -9.74 5.95
CA LEU A 25 -19.28 -8.42 5.32
C LEU A 25 -18.77 -7.39 6.31
N SER A 26 -19.33 -7.34 7.52
CA SER A 26 -18.90 -6.43 8.59
C SER A 26 -17.43 -6.69 8.99
N GLY A 27 -17.08 -7.96 9.22
CA GLY A 27 -15.72 -8.37 9.56
C GLY A 27 -14.71 -8.04 8.46
N ALA A 28 -15.06 -8.26 7.19
CA ALA A 28 -14.20 -7.94 6.04
C ALA A 28 -13.95 -6.43 5.92
N VAL A 29 -14.98 -5.60 6.09
CA VAL A 29 -14.85 -4.14 6.02
C VAL A 29 -13.98 -3.60 7.17
N LEU A 30 -14.21 -4.07 8.40
CA LEU A 30 -13.41 -3.70 9.57
C LEU A 30 -11.94 -4.10 9.41
N THR A 31 -11.70 -5.35 9.01
CA THR A 31 -10.34 -5.88 8.85
C THR A 31 -9.60 -5.15 7.74
N ALA A 32 -10.23 -4.94 6.58
CA ALA A 32 -9.64 -4.19 5.48
C ALA A 32 -9.35 -2.72 5.86
N GLY A 33 -10.22 -2.09 6.64
CA GLY A 33 -10.02 -0.73 7.15
C GLY A 33 -8.84 -0.61 8.12
N ILE A 34 -8.68 -1.57 9.03
CA ILE A 34 -7.58 -1.61 10.01
C ILE A 34 -6.24 -1.93 9.32
N LEU A 35 -6.21 -2.97 8.48
CA LEU A 35 -5.00 -3.31 7.70
C LEU A 35 -4.61 -2.18 6.76
N GLY A 36 -5.57 -1.53 6.11
CA GLY A 36 -5.32 -0.36 5.27
C GLY A 36 -4.67 0.77 6.05
N LYS A 37 -5.18 1.12 7.23
CA LYS A 37 -4.59 2.17 8.09
C LYS A 37 -3.18 1.80 8.57
N LEU A 38 -2.95 0.53 8.93
CA LEU A 38 -1.63 0.04 9.32
C LEU A 38 -0.64 0.08 8.15
N ALA A 39 -1.04 -0.36 6.97
CA ALA A 39 -0.22 -0.32 5.75
C ALA A 39 0.15 1.12 5.38
N VAL A 40 -0.81 2.06 5.40
CA VAL A 40 -0.53 3.50 5.16
C VAL A 40 0.44 4.05 6.21
N LYS A 41 0.30 3.67 7.49
CA LYS A 41 1.19 4.12 8.56
C LYS A 41 2.62 3.57 8.42
N ILE A 42 2.77 2.36 7.90
CA ILE A 42 4.07 1.73 7.63
C ILE A 42 4.73 2.37 6.39
N LEU A 43 3.95 2.64 5.35
CA LEU A 43 4.43 3.25 4.11
C LEU A 43 4.72 4.76 4.26
N ASN A 44 4.10 5.42 5.24
CA ASN A 44 4.35 6.82 5.52
C ASN A 44 5.68 7.02 6.26
N TYR A 45 6.68 7.46 5.51
CA TYR A 45 8.04 7.72 6.00
C TYR A 45 8.11 8.99 6.87
N ASP A 46 7.06 9.82 6.89
CA ASP A 46 6.99 10.99 7.75
C ASP A 46 6.96 10.61 9.24
N GLY A 47 7.90 11.17 10.00
CA GLY A 47 8.04 10.94 11.43
C GLY A 47 8.50 9.52 11.78
N TRP A 48 9.05 8.77 10.81
CA TRP A 48 9.67 7.47 11.08
C TRP A 48 10.86 7.64 12.05
N GLU A 49 11.68 8.66 11.86
CA GLU A 49 12.81 8.99 12.71
C GLU A 49 12.40 9.16 14.18
N GLN A 50 11.29 9.87 14.42
CA GLN A 50 10.79 10.13 15.77
C GLN A 50 10.16 8.90 16.41
N ARG A 51 9.51 8.04 15.61
CA ARG A 51 8.99 6.76 16.09
C ARG A 51 10.12 5.80 16.46
N THR A 52 11.13 5.69 15.61
CA THR A 52 12.28 4.80 15.81
C THR A 52 13.14 5.25 16.98
N ALA A 53 13.45 6.55 17.09
CA ALA A 53 14.22 7.06 18.24
C ALA A 53 13.49 6.85 19.57
N ARG A 54 12.16 7.04 19.61
CA ARG A 54 11.35 6.76 20.81
C ARG A 54 11.35 5.27 21.17
N ASP A 55 11.25 4.40 20.17
CA ASP A 55 11.33 2.94 20.38
C ASP A 55 12.72 2.54 20.91
N TYR A 56 13.78 3.12 20.34
CA TYR A 56 15.16 2.90 20.81
C TYR A 56 15.35 3.40 22.24
N ARG A 57 14.84 4.59 22.57
CA ARG A 57 14.85 5.09 23.95
C ARG A 57 14.16 4.13 24.90
N ARG A 58 12.99 3.60 24.54
CA ARG A 58 12.24 2.65 25.39
C ARG A 58 12.96 1.32 25.56
N ARG A 59 13.56 0.78 24.49
CA ARG A 59 14.15 -0.57 24.49
C ARG A 59 15.60 -0.61 24.96
N LEU A 60 16.35 0.46 24.71
CA LEU A 60 17.77 0.58 25.02
C LEU A 60 18.05 1.52 26.19
N SER A 61 17.00 2.09 26.79
CA SER A 61 17.08 3.04 27.91
C SER A 61 18.02 4.21 27.62
N LEU A 62 17.92 4.79 26.43
CA LEU A 62 18.78 5.90 26.01
C LEU A 62 18.60 7.12 26.93
N SER A 63 19.72 7.76 27.29
CA SER A 63 19.72 9.08 27.92
C SER A 63 19.15 10.15 26.96
N PRO A 64 18.70 11.31 27.46
CA PRO A 64 18.24 12.42 26.62
C PRO A 64 19.31 12.87 25.60
N GLU A 65 20.58 12.86 25.99
CA GLU A 65 21.72 13.20 25.15
C GLU A 65 21.90 12.19 24.01
N GLN A 66 21.85 10.90 24.31
CA GLN A 66 21.93 9.83 23.31
C GLN A 66 20.73 9.85 22.36
N GLU A 67 19.51 10.09 22.87
CA GLU A 67 18.32 10.23 22.03
C GLU A 67 18.48 11.38 21.01
N ARG A 68 19.03 12.52 21.44
CA ARG A 68 19.31 13.66 20.55
C ARG A 68 20.33 13.31 19.46
N GLN A 69 21.39 12.59 19.79
CA GLN A 69 22.41 12.16 18.84
C GLN A 69 21.85 11.17 17.80
N VAL A 70 21.08 10.17 18.25
CA VAL A 70 20.41 9.21 17.36
C VAL A 70 19.43 9.91 16.42
N MET A 71 18.66 10.87 16.94
CA MET A 71 17.74 11.69 16.14
C MET A 71 18.44 12.57 15.12
N ALA A 72 19.64 13.08 15.44
CA ALA A 72 20.45 13.84 14.48
C ALA A 72 20.94 12.92 13.35
N LEU A 73 21.44 11.73 13.68
CA LEU A 73 21.91 10.74 12.71
C LEU A 73 20.80 10.30 11.74
N PHE A 74 19.59 10.02 12.26
CA PHE A 74 18.46 9.68 11.39
C PHE A 74 18.07 10.83 10.46
N ARG A 75 18.12 12.08 10.92
CA ARG A 75 17.81 13.25 10.09
C ARG A 75 18.87 13.47 9.01
N GLU A 76 20.14 13.26 9.33
CA GLU A 76 21.24 13.32 8.37
C GLU A 76 21.08 12.29 7.25
N ARG A 77 20.71 11.04 7.59
CA ARG A 77 20.57 9.94 6.61
C ARG A 77 19.20 9.87 5.94
N ARG A 78 18.23 10.67 6.38
CA ARG A 78 16.88 10.71 5.81
C ARG A 78 16.85 10.90 4.29
N PRO A 79 17.62 11.83 3.68
CA PRO A 79 17.59 12.04 2.23
C PRO A 79 18.01 10.81 1.43
N GLU A 80 19.06 10.11 1.89
CA GLU A 80 19.57 8.88 1.26
C GLU A 80 18.51 7.77 1.30
N MET A 81 17.88 7.57 2.45
CA MET A 81 16.80 6.59 2.60
C MET A 81 15.59 6.91 1.72
N LEU A 82 15.23 8.20 1.60
CA LEU A 82 14.16 8.63 0.71
C LEU A 82 14.49 8.41 -0.77
N ALA A 83 15.74 8.63 -1.17
CA ALA A 83 16.20 8.38 -2.53
C ALA A 83 16.09 6.89 -2.89
N ILE A 84 16.59 6.00 -2.01
CA ILE A 84 16.46 4.53 -2.18
C ILE A 84 14.99 4.13 -2.30
N ARG A 85 14.14 4.65 -1.40
CA ARG A 85 12.70 4.37 -1.41
C ARG A 85 12.04 4.77 -2.74
N ASN A 86 12.33 5.99 -3.22
CA ASN A 86 11.75 6.49 -4.45
C ASN A 86 12.19 5.67 -5.67
N GLU A 87 13.46 5.27 -5.70
CA GLU A 87 13.99 4.41 -6.77
C GLU A 87 13.33 3.03 -6.76
N MET A 88 13.20 2.39 -5.59
CA MET A 88 12.50 1.11 -5.45
C MET A 88 11.05 1.17 -5.94
N PHE A 89 10.32 2.26 -5.61
CA PHE A 89 8.96 2.44 -6.10
C PHE A 89 8.90 2.64 -7.61
N ARG A 90 9.85 3.39 -8.18
CA ARG A 90 9.94 3.60 -9.63
C ARG A 90 10.15 2.26 -10.36
N GLN A 91 11.12 1.46 -9.91
CA GLN A 91 11.42 0.16 -10.50
C GLN A 91 10.24 -0.81 -10.37
N SER A 92 9.64 -0.88 -9.18
CA SER A 92 8.48 -1.74 -8.93
C SER A 92 7.26 -1.35 -9.78
N GLY A 93 7.06 -0.05 -10.02
CA GLY A 93 5.98 0.45 -10.88
C GLY A 93 6.11 0.00 -12.33
N VAL A 94 7.34 -0.08 -12.86
CA VAL A 94 7.61 -0.59 -14.22
C VAL A 94 7.22 -2.06 -14.32
N VAL A 95 7.75 -2.90 -13.41
CA VAL A 95 7.45 -4.34 -13.39
C VAL A 95 5.95 -4.60 -13.21
N GLN A 96 5.29 -3.85 -12.34
CA GLN A 96 3.85 -4.00 -12.12
C GLN A 96 3.04 -3.66 -13.37
N LYS A 97 3.46 -2.65 -14.14
CA LYS A 97 2.78 -2.26 -15.38
C LYS A 97 2.92 -3.36 -16.44
N GLU A 98 4.11 -3.89 -16.63
CA GLU A 98 4.38 -5.00 -17.56
C GLU A 98 3.55 -6.24 -17.20
N LEU A 99 3.56 -6.62 -15.92
CA LEU A 99 2.74 -7.72 -15.42
C LEU A 99 1.24 -7.50 -15.70
N ASN A 100 0.73 -6.28 -15.47
CA ASN A 100 -0.68 -5.97 -15.73
C ASN A 100 -1.02 -6.10 -17.23
N GLU A 101 -0.11 -5.70 -18.12
CA GLU A 101 -0.28 -5.85 -19.58
C GLU A 101 -0.28 -7.32 -20.00
N GLU A 102 0.56 -8.16 -19.38
CA GLU A 102 0.57 -9.60 -19.62
C GLU A 102 -0.70 -10.28 -19.12
N VAL A 103 -1.15 -9.94 -17.90
CA VAL A 103 -2.41 -10.46 -17.35
C VAL A 103 -3.59 -10.12 -18.25
N LEU A 104 -3.64 -8.90 -18.79
CA LEU A 104 -4.72 -8.47 -19.69
C LEU A 104 -4.81 -9.29 -20.99
N LYS A 105 -3.71 -9.92 -21.44
CA LYS A 105 -3.72 -10.81 -22.62
C LYS A 105 -4.38 -12.17 -22.34
N ILE A 106 -4.46 -12.56 -21.07
CA ILE A 106 -5.00 -13.86 -20.62
C ILE A 106 -6.50 -13.76 -20.29
N LEU A 107 -6.96 -12.57 -19.88
CA LEU A 107 -8.33 -12.35 -19.43
C LEU A 107 -9.34 -12.28 -20.58
N THR A 108 -10.57 -12.72 -20.31
CA THR A 108 -11.69 -12.44 -21.23
C THR A 108 -11.99 -10.94 -21.28
N PRO A 109 -12.69 -10.45 -22.32
CA PRO A 109 -13.05 -9.03 -22.41
C PRO A 109 -13.83 -8.53 -21.19
N GLU A 110 -14.77 -9.31 -20.65
CA GLU A 110 -15.54 -8.91 -19.46
C GLU A 110 -14.66 -8.84 -18.20
N GLN A 111 -13.73 -9.79 -18.05
CA GLN A 111 -12.78 -9.82 -16.95
C GLN A 111 -11.77 -8.66 -17.04
N ALA A 112 -11.32 -8.31 -18.25
CA ALA A 112 -10.40 -7.22 -18.49
C ALA A 112 -10.98 -5.86 -18.06
N VAL A 113 -12.27 -5.63 -18.30
CA VAL A 113 -12.97 -4.41 -17.81
C VAL A 113 -12.92 -4.34 -16.28
N LYS A 114 -13.24 -5.44 -15.60
CA LYS A 114 -13.20 -5.52 -14.13
C LYS A 114 -11.77 -5.35 -13.60
N PHE A 115 -10.79 -5.97 -14.24
CA PHE A 115 -9.38 -5.87 -13.86
C PHE A 115 -8.89 -4.42 -13.93
N ARG A 116 -9.15 -3.71 -15.03
CA ARG A 116 -8.77 -2.28 -15.17
C ARG A 116 -9.39 -1.41 -14.07
N ALA A 117 -10.64 -1.68 -13.68
CA ALA A 117 -11.28 -0.96 -12.58
C ALA A 117 -10.60 -1.23 -11.23
N LEU A 118 -10.20 -2.49 -10.97
CA LEU A 118 -9.47 -2.87 -9.76
C LEU A 118 -8.08 -2.20 -9.72
N THR A 119 -7.33 -2.22 -10.82
CA THR A 119 -6.00 -1.58 -10.89
C THR A 119 -6.09 -0.08 -10.64
N LYS A 120 -7.04 0.62 -11.28
CA LYS A 120 -7.27 2.06 -11.04
C LYS A 120 -7.58 2.36 -9.57
N LEU A 121 -8.45 1.56 -8.94
CA LEU A 121 -8.78 1.74 -7.52
C LEU A 121 -7.55 1.57 -6.62
N GLN A 122 -6.69 0.60 -6.94
CA GLN A 122 -5.45 0.39 -6.20
C GLN A 122 -4.46 1.55 -6.39
N GLU A 123 -4.28 2.05 -7.62
CA GLU A 123 -3.44 3.21 -7.92
C GLU A 123 -3.91 4.45 -7.15
N GLU A 124 -5.22 4.72 -7.11
CA GLU A 124 -5.75 5.85 -6.35
C GLU A 124 -5.51 5.73 -4.85
N ARG A 125 -5.70 4.53 -4.29
CA ARG A 125 -5.41 4.24 -2.88
C ARG A 125 -3.94 4.42 -2.57
N PHE A 126 -3.06 3.91 -3.44
CA PHE A 126 -1.62 4.05 -3.30
C PHE A 126 -1.20 5.52 -3.38
N ARG A 127 -1.70 6.28 -4.36
CA ARG A 127 -1.44 7.73 -4.49
C ARG A 127 -1.87 8.50 -3.24
N LYS A 128 -3.09 8.23 -2.72
CA LYS A 128 -3.58 8.85 -1.48
C LYS A 128 -2.73 8.47 -0.26
N ALA A 129 -2.34 7.21 -0.15
CA ALA A 129 -1.52 6.69 0.94
C ALA A 129 -0.12 7.31 0.98
N MET A 130 0.48 7.48 -0.20
CA MET A 130 1.85 7.93 -0.34
C MET A 130 2.01 9.45 -0.24
N LYS A 131 0.91 10.22 -0.25
CA LYS A 131 0.94 11.69 -0.40
C LYS A 131 1.91 12.13 -1.51
N LEU A 132 2.08 11.32 -2.56
CA LEU A 132 2.82 11.75 -3.73
C LEU A 132 1.97 12.85 -4.37
N GLU A 133 2.38 14.11 -4.20
CA GLU A 133 2.00 15.15 -5.14
C GLU A 133 2.29 14.61 -6.54
N ALA A 134 1.36 14.86 -7.47
CA ALA A 134 1.48 14.37 -8.84
C ALA A 134 2.90 14.68 -9.34
N PRO A 135 3.57 13.74 -10.06
CA PRO A 135 4.81 14.11 -10.75
C PRO A 135 4.51 15.40 -11.51
N PRO A 136 5.33 16.45 -11.40
CA PRO A 136 5.09 17.66 -12.17
C PRO A 136 4.88 17.19 -13.59
N ALA A 137 3.71 17.51 -14.16
CA ALA A 137 3.39 17.21 -15.54
C ALA A 137 4.64 17.57 -16.33
N ARG A 138 5.22 16.62 -17.08
CA ARG A 138 6.44 16.84 -17.87
C ARG A 138 6.26 18.17 -18.59
N SER A 139 6.82 19.23 -18.01
CA SER A 139 6.90 20.54 -18.61
C SER A 139 7.83 20.29 -19.77
N GLY A 140 7.29 20.38 -20.98
CA GLY A 140 8.05 20.23 -22.20
C GLY A 140 9.11 21.32 -22.22
N ASN A 141 10.27 21.04 -21.63
CA ASN A 141 11.47 21.79 -21.86
C ASN A 141 12.35 20.92 -22.75
N THR A 142 12.13 21.08 -24.06
CA THR A 142 13.04 20.68 -25.11
C THR A 142 14.32 21.50 -24.97
N ASN A 143 15.21 21.06 -24.08
CA ASN A 143 16.61 21.47 -24.05
C ASN A 143 17.43 20.32 -23.43
N GLU A 144 17.54 19.23 -24.18
CA GLU A 144 18.71 18.36 -24.06
C GLU A 144 19.94 19.14 -24.54
N PRO A 145 21.01 19.18 -23.77
CA PRO A 145 22.34 19.06 -24.35
C PRO A 145 22.83 17.63 -24.17
N ALA A 146 23.21 17.03 -25.29
CA ALA A 146 23.91 15.76 -25.38
C ALA A 146 25.16 15.73 -24.47
N GLY A 147 25.39 14.63 -23.76
CA GLY A 147 26.69 14.40 -23.11
C GLY A 147 26.70 13.42 -21.93
N PHE A 148 26.86 12.12 -22.24
CA PHE A 148 27.77 11.13 -21.62
C PHE A 148 28.38 11.43 -20.23
N SER A 149 28.37 10.52 -19.24
CA SER A 149 29.35 9.41 -19.19
C SER A 149 28.99 8.34 -18.15
N ALA A 150 28.97 7.08 -18.59
CA ALA A 150 29.13 5.92 -17.72
C ALA A 150 30.59 5.85 -17.24
N GLY A 151 30.79 5.79 -15.93
CA GLY A 151 32.09 5.66 -15.30
C GLY A 151 32.15 4.38 -14.47
N ARG A 152 32.94 3.44 -14.98
CA ARG A 152 33.51 2.20 -14.42
C ARG A 152 33.32 1.92 -12.93
#